data_AF-A0A4V4KT70-F1
#
_entry.id   AF-A0A4V4KT70-F1
#
_cell.length_a   1.000
_cell.length_b   1.000
_cell.length_c   1.000
_cell.angle_alpha   90.00
_cell.angle_beta   90.00
_cell.angle_gamma   90.00
#
_symmetry.space_group_name_H-M   'P 1'
#
loop_
_entity.id
_entity.type
_entity.pdbx_description
1 polymer ?
#
loop_
_entity_poly.entity_id
_entity_poly.type
_entity_poly.pdbx_seq_one_letter_code
_entity_poly.pdbx_strand_id
1 'polypeptide(L)'
;MEIVSSFCSWQDHLESVCTHQKSEGQIVTLYDISKDIFEDAIGPEEAATKIASFVCTSDDFRTAYLEVIYFIIGAANNLSEQHDLYKLVNLTLALSRLPDARNETRRTFQLSPDYKTSEIGPGDVIVVGEGKIWADLPQFAVNLGDSMYGPTAYISDGLAEHWAEQKWTNLNTFAAYLISGSDDTPYSFDYLYLYTFRTVTDSLEYDPETEKGIDSLHSLRSACRWITIAGEQIWTESMRSPRNAVAGPLWHRKYHADLVKSGQWGERSLITSQRWLAWASRLDELAGSNMIEDELKFMARSSAEMIRMFEREWVFDIEDEIQ
;
A
#
# COMPACT_ATOMS: atom_id res chain seq x y z
N MET A 1 0.11 22.45 -23.21
CA MET A 1 0.02 22.76 -21.78
C MET A 1 1.13 21.94 -21.15
N GLU A 2 2.22 22.58 -20.75
CA GLU A 2 3.32 21.88 -20.08
C GLU A 2 2.76 21.32 -18.77
N ILE A 3 2.74 20.00 -18.65
CA ILE A 3 2.45 19.32 -17.40
C ILE A 3 3.60 19.70 -16.48
N VAL A 4 3.37 20.67 -15.60
CA VAL A 4 4.29 20.97 -14.51
C VAL A 4 4.31 19.70 -13.66
N SER A 5 5.31 18.86 -13.88
CA SER A 5 5.45 17.64 -13.11
C SER A 5 5.78 18.08 -11.69
N SER A 6 4.79 17.96 -10.84
CA SER A 6 4.94 18.33 -9.44
C SER A 6 5.23 17.04 -8.67
N PHE A 7 6.34 16.42 -9.06
CA PHE A 7 6.93 15.33 -8.29
C PHE A 7 7.35 15.92 -6.96
N CYS A 8 6.74 15.48 -5.85
CA CYS A 8 7.33 15.75 -4.54
C CYS A 8 8.55 14.84 -4.45
N SER A 9 9.73 15.47 -4.56
CA SER A 9 10.99 14.76 -4.38
C SER A 9 11.17 14.38 -2.92
N TRP A 10 12.03 13.40 -2.64
CA TRP A 10 12.35 13.08 -1.25
C TRP A 10 13.00 14.27 -0.54
N GLN A 11 13.73 15.14 -1.25
CA GLN A 11 14.30 16.37 -0.66
C GLN A 11 13.20 17.31 -0.18
N ASP A 12 12.19 17.59 -1.03
CA ASP A 12 11.08 18.47 -0.67
C ASP A 12 10.27 17.90 0.51
N HIS A 13 10.05 16.59 0.49
CA HIS A 13 9.37 15.89 1.57
C HIS A 13 10.14 16.01 2.89
N LEU A 14 11.44 15.68 2.88
CA LEU A 14 12.28 15.76 4.07
C LEU A 14 12.43 17.18 4.59
N GLU A 15 12.50 18.20 3.73
CA GLU A 15 12.56 19.61 4.16
C GLU A 15 11.27 20.03 4.88
N SER A 16 10.11 19.59 4.37
CA SER A 16 8.82 19.81 5.03
C SER A 16 8.77 19.15 6.43
N VAL A 17 9.20 17.88 6.52
CA VAL A 17 9.28 17.14 7.80
C VAL A 17 10.24 17.82 8.77
N CYS A 18 11.43 18.22 8.30
CA CYS A 18 12.45 18.90 9.10
C CYS A 18 11.94 20.23 9.66
N THR A 19 11.20 21.00 8.85
CA THR A 19 10.63 22.28 9.25
C THR A 19 9.58 22.08 10.35
N HIS A 20 8.73 21.07 10.21
CA HIS A 20 7.73 20.71 11.22
C HIS A 20 8.40 20.27 12.53
N GLN A 21 9.36 19.33 12.49
CA GLN A 21 10.09 18.86 13.66
C GLN A 21 10.84 19.99 14.38
N LYS A 22 11.50 20.88 13.63
CA LYS A 22 12.18 22.06 14.21
C LYS A 22 11.20 23.04 14.86
N SER A 23 10.01 23.22 14.28
CA SER A 23 8.99 24.11 14.84
C SER A 23 8.44 23.61 16.18
N GLU A 24 8.51 22.30 16.42
CA GLU A 24 8.09 21.63 17.66
C GLU A 24 9.24 21.37 18.64
N GLY A 25 10.47 21.79 18.30
CA GLY A 25 11.65 21.61 19.15
C GLY A 25 12.16 20.16 19.24
N GLN A 26 11.78 19.32 18.27
CA GLN A 26 12.10 17.90 18.23
C GLN A 26 13.49 17.60 17.64
N ILE A 27 14.01 16.41 17.94
CA ILE A 27 15.31 15.92 17.45
C ILE A 27 15.17 15.44 16.00
N VAL A 28 16.05 15.91 15.12
CA VAL A 28 16.09 15.61 13.66
C VAL A 28 16.70 14.24 13.30
N THR A 29 16.80 13.31 14.25
CA THR A 29 17.43 12.00 14.03
C THR A 29 16.71 11.19 12.95
N LEU A 30 15.38 11.22 12.93
CA LEU A 30 14.61 10.55 11.87
C LEU A 30 14.90 11.17 10.51
N TYR A 31 14.97 12.50 10.43
CA TYR A 31 15.36 13.21 9.20
C TYR A 31 16.75 12.78 8.69
N ASP A 32 17.75 12.72 9.57
CA ASP A 32 19.12 12.34 9.18
C ASP A 32 19.18 10.89 8.68
N ILE A 33 18.52 9.95 9.38
CA ILE A 33 18.47 8.55 8.96
C ILE A 33 17.74 8.41 7.62
N SER A 34 16.60 9.09 7.45
CA SER A 34 15.83 9.05 6.21
C SER A 34 16.62 9.65 5.04
N LYS A 35 17.33 10.75 5.27
CA LYS A 35 18.22 11.34 4.28
C LYS A 35 19.29 10.33 3.83
N ASP A 36 19.95 9.67 4.78
CA ASP A 36 20.97 8.67 4.47
C ASP A 36 20.40 7.49 3.65
N ILE A 37 19.15 7.07 3.88
CA ILE A 37 18.46 6.05 3.07
C ILE A 37 18.22 6.55 1.64
N PHE A 38 17.65 7.76 1.49
CA PHE A 38 17.32 8.29 0.17
C PHE A 38 18.58 8.64 -0.65
N GLU A 39 19.70 8.96 0.01
CA GLU A 39 21.01 9.17 -0.62
C GLU A 39 21.81 7.85 -0.84
N ASP A 40 21.23 6.68 -0.50
CA ASP A 40 21.91 5.37 -0.57
C ASP A 40 23.19 5.27 0.26
N ALA A 41 23.33 6.12 1.29
CA ALA A 41 24.46 6.12 2.21
C ALA A 41 24.38 4.93 3.19
N ILE A 42 23.16 4.48 3.52
CA ILE A 42 22.92 3.32 4.37
C ILE A 42 21.84 2.40 3.77
N GLY A 43 21.93 1.11 4.11
CA GLY A 43 20.91 0.13 3.73
C GLY A 43 19.69 0.13 4.66
N PRO A 44 18.59 -0.53 4.26
CA PRO A 44 17.34 -0.58 5.03
C PRO A 44 17.50 -1.22 6.42
N GLU A 45 18.33 -2.26 6.55
CA GLU A 45 18.58 -2.94 7.83
C GLU A 45 19.35 -2.06 8.83
N GLU A 46 20.34 -1.31 8.34
CA GLU A 46 21.09 -0.34 9.15
C GLU A 46 20.17 0.80 9.60
N ALA A 47 19.35 1.32 8.68
CA ALA A 47 18.38 2.36 8.98
C ALA A 47 17.33 1.91 10.01
N ALA A 48 16.76 0.71 9.84
CA ALA A 48 15.83 0.12 10.79
C ALA A 48 16.47 -0.01 12.18
N THR A 49 17.72 -0.47 12.26
CA THR A 49 18.48 -0.57 13.51
C THR A 49 18.69 0.81 14.17
N LYS A 50 19.06 1.82 13.38
CA LYS A 50 19.24 3.20 13.89
C LYS A 50 17.91 3.80 14.38
N ILE A 51 16.82 3.60 13.64
CA ILE A 51 15.47 4.03 14.03
C ILE A 51 15.06 3.34 15.34
N ALA A 52 15.25 2.03 15.43
CA ALA A 52 14.90 1.28 16.63
C ALA A 52 15.70 1.74 17.85
N SER A 53 17.00 1.98 17.70
CA SER A 53 17.83 2.56 18.77
C SER A 53 17.34 3.95 19.18
N PHE A 54 16.99 4.80 18.22
CA PHE A 54 16.43 6.13 18.48
C PHE A 54 15.11 6.05 19.28
N VAL A 55 14.18 5.20 18.86
CA VAL A 55 12.88 5.02 19.53
C VAL A 55 13.04 4.43 20.93
N CYS A 56 13.85 3.38 21.09
CA CYS A 56 14.05 2.69 22.37
C CYS A 56 14.79 3.53 23.42
N THR A 57 15.54 4.55 23.00
CA THR A 57 16.26 5.46 23.91
C THR A 57 15.49 6.74 24.25
N SER A 58 14.32 6.95 23.62
CA SER A 58 13.46 8.10 23.90
C SER A 58 12.78 7.99 25.26
N ASP A 59 12.79 9.07 26.03
CA ASP A 59 11.99 9.21 27.26
C ASP A 59 10.48 9.21 26.96
N ASP A 60 10.09 9.64 25.76
CA ASP A 60 8.73 9.51 25.22
C ASP A 60 8.73 8.51 24.06
N PHE A 61 8.82 7.23 24.42
CA PHE A 61 8.81 6.11 23.48
C PHE A 61 7.60 6.14 22.54
N ARG A 62 6.41 6.43 23.08
CA ARG A 62 5.15 6.38 22.32
C ARG A 62 5.18 7.40 21.20
N THR A 63 5.53 8.64 21.51
CA THR A 63 5.59 9.70 20.52
C THR A 63 6.66 9.41 19.47
N ALA A 64 7.87 9.00 19.89
CA ALA A 64 8.95 8.63 18.97
C ALA A 64 8.57 7.48 18.02
N TYR A 65 7.86 6.46 18.53
CA TYR A 65 7.37 5.36 17.71
C TYR A 65 6.31 5.82 16.70
N LEU A 66 5.32 6.59 17.15
CA LEU A 66 4.26 7.09 16.27
C LEU A 66 4.81 8.03 15.20
N GLU A 67 5.81 8.85 15.51
CA GLU A 67 6.51 9.68 14.53
C GLU A 67 7.13 8.85 13.39
N VAL A 68 7.70 7.67 13.69
CA VAL A 68 8.21 6.76 12.65
C VAL A 68 7.07 6.26 11.74
N ILE A 69 5.95 5.84 12.33
CA ILE A 69 4.78 5.36 11.58
C ILE A 69 4.20 6.48 10.69
N TYR A 70 3.99 7.66 11.26
CA TYR A 70 3.51 8.83 10.53
C TYR A 70 4.47 9.29 9.45
N PHE A 71 5.77 9.22 9.69
CA PHE A 71 6.79 9.51 8.70
C PHE A 71 6.70 8.56 7.52
N ILE A 72 6.66 7.23 7.74
CA ILE A 72 6.62 6.24 6.66
C ILE A 72 5.36 6.43 5.81
N ILE A 73 4.19 6.55 6.44
CA ILE A 73 2.91 6.70 5.73
C ILE A 73 2.84 8.07 5.03
N GLY A 74 3.27 9.14 5.71
CA GLY A 74 3.34 10.47 5.14
C GLY A 74 4.28 10.55 3.94
N ALA A 75 5.43 9.89 4.00
CA ALA A 75 6.36 9.78 2.88
C ALA A 75 5.75 8.96 1.75
N ALA A 76 5.16 7.80 2.03
CA ALA A 76 4.46 6.98 1.03
C ALA A 76 3.32 7.72 0.34
N ASN A 77 2.66 8.65 1.03
CA ASN A 77 1.60 9.48 0.46
C ASN A 77 2.13 10.57 -0.49
N ASN A 78 3.30 11.14 -0.20
CA ASN A 78 3.80 12.31 -0.91
C ASN A 78 4.84 11.96 -1.99
N LEU A 79 5.71 10.97 -1.78
CA LEU A 79 6.78 10.62 -2.72
C LEU A 79 6.21 10.07 -4.03
N SER A 80 6.56 10.72 -5.13
CA SER A 80 6.03 10.37 -6.45
C SER A 80 6.92 9.36 -7.21
N GLU A 81 8.19 9.21 -6.82
CA GLU A 81 9.14 8.32 -7.47
C GLU A 81 9.03 6.88 -6.94
N GLN A 82 8.86 5.92 -7.85
CA GLN A 82 8.73 4.50 -7.48
C GLN A 82 9.95 3.98 -6.73
N HIS A 83 11.16 4.43 -7.10
CA HIS A 83 12.39 4.04 -6.45
C HIS A 83 12.42 4.47 -4.98
N ASP A 84 11.93 5.67 -4.68
CA ASP A 84 11.89 6.18 -3.31
C ASP A 84 10.80 5.48 -2.48
N LEU A 85 9.66 5.17 -3.10
CA LEU A 85 8.63 4.30 -2.48
C LEU A 85 9.19 2.90 -2.18
N TYR A 86 9.98 2.33 -3.09
CA TYR A 86 10.63 1.03 -2.88
C TYR A 86 11.63 1.07 -1.72
N LYS A 87 12.37 2.18 -1.53
CA LYS A 87 13.22 2.37 -0.35
C LYS A 87 12.42 2.39 0.95
N LEU A 88 11.28 3.10 0.98
CA LEU A 88 10.39 3.12 2.14
C LEU A 88 9.81 1.74 2.46
N VAL A 89 9.45 0.96 1.43
CA VAL A 89 8.97 -0.42 1.58
C VAL A 89 10.05 -1.27 2.24
N ASN A 90 11.28 -1.24 1.70
CA ASN A 90 12.38 -2.02 2.26
C ASN A 90 12.71 -1.62 3.70
N LEU A 91 12.62 -0.33 4.04
CA LEU A 91 12.72 0.13 5.42
C LEU A 91 11.61 -0.46 6.30
N THR A 92 10.35 -0.43 5.82
CA THR A 92 9.19 -0.96 6.56
C THR A 92 9.32 -2.46 6.80
N LEU A 93 9.75 -3.22 5.79
CA LEU A 93 10.02 -4.65 5.89
C LEU A 93 11.18 -4.92 6.85
N ALA A 94 12.28 -4.16 6.78
CA ALA A 94 13.40 -4.29 7.71
C ALA A 94 12.98 -4.01 9.16
N LEU A 95 12.16 -2.97 9.39
CA LEU A 95 11.58 -2.70 10.71
C LEU A 95 10.77 -3.89 11.22
N SER A 96 9.93 -4.52 10.40
CA SER A 96 9.16 -5.70 10.83
C SER A 96 10.03 -6.90 11.21
N ARG A 97 11.26 -7.01 10.69
CA ARG A 97 12.18 -8.12 10.96
C ARG A 97 13.08 -7.90 12.18
N LEU A 98 13.03 -6.71 12.78
CA LEU A 98 13.83 -6.42 13.96
C LEU A 98 13.45 -7.35 15.13
N PRO A 99 14.42 -7.68 16.00
CA PRO A 99 14.14 -8.43 17.20
C PRO A 99 13.22 -7.67 18.16
N ASP A 100 12.61 -8.40 19.08
CA ASP A 100 11.76 -7.84 20.14
C ASP A 100 12.47 -6.69 20.87
N ALA A 101 11.91 -5.48 20.75
CA ALA A 101 12.40 -4.32 21.48
C ALA A 101 12.25 -4.53 22.98
N ARG A 102 13.25 -4.11 23.75
CA ARG A 102 13.23 -4.17 25.22
C ARG A 102 13.35 -2.78 25.80
N ASN A 103 12.75 -2.57 26.96
CA ASN A 103 12.93 -1.33 27.71
C ASN A 103 14.37 -1.24 28.23
N GLU A 104 15.21 -0.47 27.53
CA GLU A 104 16.60 -0.23 27.91
C GLU A 104 16.76 0.85 28.98
N THR A 105 15.67 1.52 29.35
CA THR A 105 15.68 2.54 30.39
C THR A 105 15.66 1.89 31.78
N ARG A 106 16.00 2.68 32.81
CA ARG A 106 15.90 2.24 34.22
C ARG A 106 14.52 2.41 34.82
N ARG A 107 13.54 2.90 34.05
CA ARG A 107 12.21 3.27 34.54
C ARG A 107 11.16 2.33 33.95
N THR A 108 10.14 2.02 34.75
CA THR A 108 8.90 1.47 34.22
C THR A 108 8.12 2.59 33.54
N PHE A 109 7.65 2.36 32.31
CA PHE A 109 6.75 3.28 31.62
C PHE A 109 5.44 2.57 31.26
N GLN A 110 4.41 3.37 31.01
CA GLN A 110 3.09 2.89 30.62
C GLN A 110 2.85 3.21 29.13
N LEU A 111 2.47 2.19 28.35
CA LEU A 111 2.02 2.37 26.98
C LEU A 111 0.52 2.15 26.89
N SER A 112 -0.20 3.08 26.27
CA SER A 112 -1.63 2.94 25.99
C SER A 112 -2.03 3.44 24.59
N PRO A 113 -1.62 2.74 23.50
CA PRO A 113 -2.01 3.13 22.15
C PRO A 113 -3.50 2.91 21.89
N ASP A 114 -4.09 1.84 22.46
CA ASP A 114 -5.47 1.40 22.18
C ASP A 114 -6.36 1.36 23.42
N TYR A 115 -6.22 2.35 24.32
CA TYR A 115 -6.96 2.43 25.59
C TYR A 115 -6.73 1.27 26.59
N LYS A 116 -5.89 0.29 26.23
CA LYS A 116 -5.32 -0.72 27.13
C LYS A 116 -3.93 -0.28 27.56
N THR A 117 -3.72 -0.15 28.87
CA THR A 117 -2.43 0.25 29.45
C THR A 117 -1.57 -0.97 29.75
N SER A 118 -0.38 -1.02 29.17
CA SER A 118 0.67 -1.99 29.50
C SER A 118 1.75 -1.30 30.32
N GLU A 119 2.12 -1.88 31.47
CA GLU A 119 3.30 -1.47 32.24
C GLU A 119 4.51 -2.26 31.76
N ILE A 120 5.55 -1.55 31.30
CA ILE A 120 6.78 -2.14 30.76
C ILE A 120 7.93 -1.81 31.71
N GLY A 121 8.41 -2.80 32.46
CA GLY A 121 9.54 -2.66 33.36
C GLY A 121 10.89 -2.69 32.63
N PRO A 122 12.00 -2.32 33.30
CA PRO A 122 13.34 -2.40 32.72
C PRO A 122 13.68 -3.82 32.25
N GLY A 123 14.12 -3.96 31.00
CA GLY A 123 14.47 -5.23 30.36
C GLY A 123 13.27 -6.03 29.81
N ASP A 124 12.04 -5.63 30.12
CA ASP A 124 10.83 -6.25 29.58
C ASP A 124 10.69 -5.95 28.09
N VAL A 125 10.08 -6.89 27.37
CA VAL A 125 9.74 -6.70 25.95
C VAL A 125 8.66 -5.63 25.84
N ILE A 126 8.87 -4.70 24.92
CA ILE A 126 7.93 -3.61 24.67
C ILE A 126 6.80 -4.15 23.80
N VAL A 127 5.62 -4.29 24.42
CA VAL A 127 4.39 -4.75 23.78
C VAL A 127 3.30 -3.69 23.85
N VAL A 128 2.53 -3.58 22.77
CA VAL A 128 1.36 -2.72 22.63
C VAL A 128 0.13 -3.63 22.47
N GLY A 129 -0.73 -3.66 23.48
CA GLY A 129 -1.79 -4.65 23.55
C GLY A 129 -1.21 -6.07 23.62
N GLU A 130 -1.41 -6.84 22.55
CA GLU A 130 -0.85 -8.20 22.40
C GLU A 130 0.30 -8.26 21.38
N GLY A 131 0.60 -7.15 20.68
CA GLY A 131 1.61 -7.10 19.62
C GLY A 131 2.95 -6.54 20.08
N LYS A 132 4.03 -7.03 19.49
CA LYS A 132 5.41 -6.54 19.59
C LYS A 132 5.62 -5.34 18.68
N ILE A 133 6.33 -4.33 19.18
CA ILE A 133 6.41 -3.03 18.49
C ILE A 133 6.96 -3.08 17.05
N TRP A 134 7.90 -3.99 16.78
CA TRP A 134 8.52 -4.11 15.47
C TRP A 134 7.87 -5.22 14.65
N ALA A 135 7.81 -6.44 15.18
CA ALA A 135 7.24 -7.59 14.47
C ALA A 135 5.75 -7.45 14.14
N ASP A 136 4.98 -6.68 14.92
CA ASP A 136 3.54 -6.52 14.72
C ASP A 136 3.13 -5.11 14.28
N LEU A 137 4.10 -4.18 14.10
CA LEU A 137 3.91 -2.79 13.69
C LEU A 137 2.57 -2.16 14.15
N PRO A 138 2.25 -2.15 15.46
CA PRO A 138 0.99 -1.64 15.96
C PRO A 138 0.73 -0.22 15.46
N GLN A 139 -0.54 0.09 15.19
CA GLN A 139 -0.99 1.36 14.57
C GLN A 139 -0.67 1.50 13.08
N PHE A 140 0.22 0.71 12.47
CA PHE A 140 0.55 0.85 11.04
C PHE A 140 -0.67 0.61 10.14
N ALA A 141 -1.37 -0.51 10.31
CA ALA A 141 -2.55 -0.84 9.50
C ALA A 141 -3.68 0.20 9.65
N VAL A 142 -3.90 0.71 10.87
CA VAL A 142 -4.95 1.71 11.14
C VAL A 142 -4.60 3.03 10.45
N ASN A 143 -3.39 3.56 10.66
CA ASN A 143 -3.00 4.84 10.07
C ASN A 143 -2.85 4.79 8.55
N LEU A 144 -2.40 3.65 8.00
CA LEU A 144 -2.38 3.46 6.56
C LEU A 144 -3.82 3.38 6.01
N GLY A 145 -4.71 2.65 6.69
CA GLY A 145 -6.12 2.57 6.35
C GLY A 145 -6.84 3.92 6.37
N ASP A 146 -6.52 4.78 7.34
CA ASP A 146 -7.01 6.16 7.40
C ASP A 146 -6.52 7.05 6.25
N SER A 147 -5.48 6.62 5.54
CA SER A 147 -5.05 7.28 4.31
C SER A 147 -5.69 6.65 3.05
N MET A 148 -6.38 5.50 3.18
CA MET A 148 -6.83 4.69 2.06
C MET A 148 -8.32 4.86 1.68
N TYR A 149 -8.83 6.10 1.75
CA TYR A 149 -10.26 6.40 1.48
C TYR A 149 -10.62 6.60 0.00
N GLY A 150 -9.63 6.70 -0.89
CA GLY A 150 -9.80 6.91 -2.33
C GLY A 150 -9.56 8.36 -2.80
N PRO A 151 -9.47 8.60 -4.12
CA PRO A 151 -9.13 9.92 -4.67
C PRO A 151 -10.19 10.97 -4.35
N THR A 152 -11.49 10.64 -4.39
CA THR A 152 -12.58 11.57 -4.06
C THR A 152 -12.48 12.14 -2.63
N ALA A 153 -11.91 11.40 -1.67
CA ALA A 153 -11.71 11.91 -0.31
C ALA A 153 -10.74 13.10 -0.30
N TYR A 154 -9.57 12.97 -0.96
CA TYR A 154 -8.61 14.06 -1.10
C TYR A 154 -9.19 15.27 -1.84
N ILE A 155 -9.99 15.03 -2.88
CA ILE A 155 -10.67 16.09 -3.63
C ILE A 155 -11.65 16.84 -2.72
N SER A 156 -12.40 16.10 -1.89
CA SER A 156 -13.35 16.66 -0.94
C SER A 156 -12.65 17.49 0.15
N ASP A 157 -11.42 17.13 0.50
CA ASP A 157 -10.54 17.90 1.40
C ASP A 157 -9.91 19.14 0.73
N GLY A 158 -10.25 19.41 -0.53
CA GLY A 158 -9.85 20.61 -1.27
C GLY A 158 -8.58 20.46 -2.11
N LEU A 159 -8.06 19.23 -2.27
CA LEU A 159 -6.92 18.96 -3.13
C LEU A 159 -7.35 18.98 -4.60
N ALA A 160 -6.50 19.50 -5.50
CA ALA A 160 -6.80 19.43 -6.92
C ALA A 160 -6.77 17.97 -7.40
N GLU A 161 -7.60 17.65 -8.39
CA GLU A 161 -7.81 16.29 -8.91
C GLU A 161 -6.51 15.54 -9.24
N HIS A 162 -5.62 16.13 -10.04
CA HIS A 162 -4.33 15.52 -10.39
C HIS A 162 -3.44 15.22 -9.17
N TRP A 163 -3.52 16.02 -8.12
CA TRP A 163 -2.79 15.80 -6.88
C TRP A 163 -3.42 14.67 -6.05
N ALA A 164 -4.75 14.61 -6.01
CA ALA A 164 -5.48 13.52 -5.36
C ALA A 164 -5.16 12.17 -6.02
N GLU A 165 -5.19 12.12 -7.36
CA GLU A 165 -4.80 10.93 -8.12
C GLU A 165 -3.36 10.51 -7.86
N GLN A 166 -2.42 11.46 -7.79
CA GLN A 166 -1.01 11.16 -7.54
C GLN A 166 -0.82 10.58 -6.14
N LYS A 167 -1.38 11.21 -5.10
CA LYS A 167 -1.29 10.73 -3.71
C LYS A 167 -1.90 9.33 -3.56
N TRP A 168 -3.08 9.13 -4.15
CA TRP A 168 -3.73 7.82 -4.21
C TRP A 168 -2.85 6.78 -4.90
N THR A 169 -2.24 7.13 -6.03
CA THR A 169 -1.31 6.27 -6.76
C THR A 169 -0.06 5.93 -5.94
N ASN A 170 0.51 6.90 -5.23
CA ASN A 170 1.70 6.69 -4.40
C ASN A 170 1.42 5.68 -3.28
N LEU A 171 0.32 5.85 -2.54
CA LEU A 171 -0.07 4.92 -1.47
C LEU A 171 -0.36 3.52 -1.99
N ASN A 172 -1.10 3.39 -3.09
CA ASN A 172 -1.38 2.08 -3.69
C ASN A 172 -0.11 1.42 -4.24
N THR A 173 0.84 2.20 -4.76
CA THR A 173 2.15 1.70 -5.21
C THR A 173 2.97 1.18 -4.02
N PHE A 174 3.03 1.95 -2.93
CA PHE A 174 3.69 1.54 -1.69
C PHE A 174 3.07 0.25 -1.12
N ALA A 175 1.74 0.20 -1.03
CA ALA A 175 1.02 -0.98 -0.56
C ALA A 175 1.23 -2.21 -1.46
N ALA A 176 1.29 -2.03 -2.79
CA ALA A 176 1.60 -3.10 -3.73
C ALA A 176 3.01 -3.67 -3.51
N TYR A 177 4.00 -2.82 -3.30
CA TYR A 177 5.34 -3.27 -2.96
C TYR A 177 5.42 -3.99 -1.61
N LEU A 178 4.64 -3.56 -0.60
CA LEU A 178 4.57 -4.27 0.68
C LEU A 178 4.06 -5.70 0.51
N ILE A 179 2.97 -5.89 -0.26
CA ILE A 179 2.43 -7.23 -0.56
C ILE A 179 3.42 -8.06 -1.38
N SER A 180 4.02 -7.47 -2.41
CA SER A 180 4.99 -8.18 -3.25
C SER A 180 6.25 -8.60 -2.47
N GLY A 181 6.62 -7.87 -1.40
CA GLY A 181 7.79 -8.15 -0.57
C GLY A 181 7.50 -8.87 0.74
N SER A 182 6.25 -9.31 1.00
CA SER A 182 5.84 -9.77 2.32
C SER A 182 6.15 -11.24 2.67
N ASP A 183 6.65 -12.04 1.73
CA ASP A 183 6.78 -13.49 1.94
C ASP A 183 7.71 -13.88 3.11
N ASP A 184 8.67 -13.01 3.45
CA ASP A 184 9.68 -13.23 4.51
C ASP A 184 9.55 -12.24 5.69
N THR A 185 8.35 -11.78 6.03
CA THR A 185 8.12 -10.88 7.19
C THR A 185 7.22 -11.52 8.24
N PRO A 186 7.51 -11.32 9.55
CA PRO A 186 6.64 -11.78 10.62
C PRO A 186 5.33 -10.97 10.69
N TYR A 187 5.31 -9.74 10.17
CA TYR A 187 4.11 -8.92 10.08
C TYR A 187 3.30 -9.29 8.83
N SER A 188 2.04 -9.68 9.03
CA SER A 188 1.11 -9.93 7.91
C SER A 188 0.59 -8.61 7.35
N PHE A 189 0.71 -8.47 6.02
CA PHE A 189 0.15 -7.36 5.27
C PHE A 189 -1.18 -7.72 4.58
N ASP A 190 -1.79 -8.88 4.87
CA ASP A 190 -2.96 -9.41 4.14
C ASP A 190 -4.18 -8.47 4.16
N TYR A 191 -4.29 -7.60 5.16
CA TYR A 191 -5.33 -6.57 5.21
C TYR A 191 -5.29 -5.62 3.98
N LEU A 192 -4.13 -5.50 3.32
CA LEU A 192 -3.99 -4.69 2.11
C LEU A 192 -4.75 -5.27 0.92
N TYR A 193 -5.00 -6.58 0.86
CA TYR A 193 -5.81 -7.19 -0.20
C TYR A 193 -7.21 -6.56 -0.29
N LEU A 194 -7.81 -6.18 0.86
CA LEU A 194 -9.08 -5.46 0.86
C LEU A 194 -9.03 -4.17 0.04
N TYR A 195 -7.96 -3.39 0.22
CA TYR A 195 -7.75 -2.15 -0.54
C TYR A 195 -7.41 -2.44 -1.99
N THR A 196 -6.59 -3.46 -2.26
CA THR A 196 -6.25 -3.88 -3.62
C THR A 196 -7.51 -4.20 -4.44
N PHE A 197 -8.36 -5.09 -3.94
CA PHE A 197 -9.56 -5.51 -4.66
C PHE A 197 -10.56 -4.37 -4.80
N ARG A 198 -10.71 -3.52 -3.78
CA ARG A 198 -11.51 -2.31 -3.88
C ARG A 198 -10.99 -1.39 -5.00
N THR A 199 -9.70 -1.04 -4.99
CA THR A 199 -9.10 -0.17 -6.01
C THR A 199 -9.25 -0.74 -7.43
N VAL A 200 -8.99 -2.03 -7.61
CA VAL A 200 -9.07 -2.67 -8.94
C VAL A 200 -10.52 -2.76 -9.42
N THR A 201 -11.46 -3.12 -8.55
CA THR A 201 -12.88 -3.21 -8.92
C THR A 201 -13.52 -1.85 -9.15
N ASP A 202 -13.28 -0.88 -8.26
CA ASP A 202 -13.74 0.51 -8.41
C ASP A 202 -13.25 1.07 -9.76
N SER A 203 -12.02 0.74 -10.16
CA SER A 203 -11.47 1.17 -11.45
C SER A 203 -12.06 0.42 -12.65
N LEU A 204 -12.10 -0.90 -12.63
CA LEU A 204 -12.34 -1.70 -13.84
C LEU A 204 -13.78 -2.21 -14.00
N GLU A 205 -14.56 -2.23 -12.92
CA GLU A 205 -15.89 -2.85 -12.91
C GLU A 205 -17.05 -1.89 -12.70
N TYR A 206 -16.79 -0.66 -12.25
CA TYR A 206 -17.82 0.37 -12.15
C TYR A 206 -17.90 1.22 -13.42
N ASP A 207 -19.10 1.74 -13.66
CA ASP A 207 -19.38 2.64 -14.77
C ASP A 207 -18.94 4.06 -14.39
N PRO A 208 -17.98 4.67 -15.12
CA PRO A 208 -17.48 6.01 -14.82
C PRO A 208 -18.53 7.11 -14.93
N GLU A 209 -19.68 6.85 -15.56
CA GLU A 209 -20.80 7.80 -15.65
C GLU A 209 -21.71 7.79 -14.41
N THR A 210 -21.46 6.91 -13.44
CA THR A 210 -22.28 6.76 -12.23
C THR A 210 -21.60 7.35 -10.99
N GLU A 211 -22.39 7.78 -9.99
CA GLU A 211 -21.88 8.26 -8.70
C GLU A 211 -20.92 7.26 -8.04
N LYS A 212 -21.21 5.96 -8.16
CA LYS A 212 -20.36 4.90 -7.61
C LYS A 212 -19.08 4.64 -8.41
N GLY A 213 -19.03 5.01 -9.68
CA GLY A 213 -17.86 4.86 -10.53
C GLY A 213 -17.10 6.16 -10.74
N ILE A 214 -17.38 7.21 -9.97
CA ILE A 214 -16.68 8.50 -10.09
C ILE A 214 -15.17 8.34 -9.94
N ASP A 215 -14.72 7.42 -9.09
CA ASP A 215 -13.30 7.11 -8.88
C ASP A 215 -12.72 6.13 -9.93
N SER A 216 -13.50 5.67 -10.92
CA SER A 216 -13.10 4.60 -11.85
C SER A 216 -11.84 4.95 -12.64
N LEU A 217 -11.83 6.14 -13.25
CA LEU A 217 -10.67 6.64 -13.99
C LEU A 217 -9.58 7.18 -13.06
N HIS A 218 -9.96 7.88 -11.98
CA HIS A 218 -9.02 8.40 -10.99
C HIS A 218 -8.19 7.29 -10.31
N SER A 219 -8.76 6.09 -10.16
CA SER A 219 -8.08 4.93 -9.57
C SER A 219 -7.36 4.06 -10.59
N LEU A 220 -7.47 4.33 -11.90
CA LEU A 220 -6.93 3.44 -12.93
C LEU A 220 -5.42 3.27 -12.84
N ARG A 221 -4.69 4.36 -12.60
CA ARG A 221 -3.24 4.29 -12.42
C ARG A 221 -2.87 3.43 -11.20
N SER A 222 -3.62 3.56 -10.12
CA SER A 222 -3.45 2.74 -8.91
C SER A 222 -3.77 1.26 -9.15
N ALA A 223 -4.83 0.95 -9.89
CA ALA A 223 -5.18 -0.42 -10.27
C ALA A 223 -4.08 -1.06 -11.13
N CYS A 224 -3.56 -0.33 -12.12
CA CYS A 224 -2.42 -0.77 -12.92
C CYS A 224 -1.18 -1.05 -12.04
N ARG A 225 -0.88 -0.20 -11.05
CA ARG A 225 0.24 -0.40 -10.12
C ARG A 225 0.12 -1.72 -9.36
N TRP A 226 -1.04 -1.98 -8.76
CA TRP A 226 -1.33 -3.25 -8.10
C TRP A 226 -1.07 -4.46 -8.99
N ILE A 227 -1.61 -4.44 -10.22
CA ILE A 227 -1.47 -5.54 -11.17
C ILE A 227 0.01 -5.75 -11.58
N THR A 228 0.73 -4.66 -11.87
CA THR A 228 2.12 -4.75 -12.33
C THR A 228 3.11 -5.15 -11.25
N ILE A 229 2.87 -4.76 -10.00
CA ILE A 229 3.80 -4.97 -8.89
C ILE A 229 3.46 -6.26 -8.13
N ALA A 230 2.18 -6.49 -7.83
CA ALA A 230 1.72 -7.56 -6.96
C ALA A 230 0.71 -8.51 -7.65
N GLY A 231 0.64 -8.50 -8.99
CA GLY A 231 -0.37 -9.26 -9.73
C GLY A 231 -0.36 -10.76 -9.46
N GLU A 232 0.81 -11.34 -9.22
CA GLU A 232 0.98 -12.75 -8.85
C GLU A 232 0.34 -13.05 -7.49
N GLN A 233 0.61 -12.22 -6.48
CA GLN A 233 0.04 -12.33 -5.14
C GLN A 233 -1.48 -12.15 -5.17
N ILE A 234 -1.97 -11.15 -5.92
CA ILE A 234 -3.41 -10.89 -6.08
C ILE A 234 -4.11 -12.08 -6.75
N TRP A 235 -3.50 -12.64 -7.81
CA TRP A 235 -4.02 -13.81 -8.48
C TRP A 235 -4.09 -15.01 -7.54
N THR A 236 -2.99 -15.28 -6.82
CA THR A 236 -2.89 -16.38 -5.87
C THR A 236 -3.92 -16.26 -4.75
N GLU A 237 -4.07 -15.08 -4.14
CA GLU A 237 -5.09 -14.82 -3.11
C GLU A 237 -6.51 -15.02 -3.67
N SER A 238 -6.78 -14.55 -4.89
CA SER A 238 -8.09 -14.71 -5.55
C SER A 238 -8.46 -16.18 -5.75
N MET A 239 -7.49 -17.01 -6.12
CA MET A 239 -7.72 -18.43 -6.46
C MET A 239 -7.67 -19.35 -5.24
N ARG A 240 -6.80 -19.09 -4.25
CA ARG A 240 -6.60 -19.96 -3.07
C ARG A 240 -7.50 -19.62 -1.89
N SER A 241 -7.80 -18.35 -1.65
CA SER A 241 -8.59 -17.93 -0.48
C SER A 241 -9.29 -16.58 -0.74
N PRO A 242 -10.49 -16.58 -1.37
CA PRO A 242 -11.16 -15.35 -1.78
C PRO A 242 -11.79 -14.55 -0.61
N ARG A 243 -11.30 -14.70 0.63
CA ARG A 243 -11.89 -14.05 1.82
C ARG A 243 -11.90 -12.52 1.70
N ASN A 244 -10.87 -11.97 1.05
CA ASN A 244 -10.71 -10.53 0.84
C ASN A 244 -11.05 -10.08 -0.58
N ALA A 245 -11.33 -11.03 -1.48
CA ALA A 245 -11.57 -10.79 -2.89
C ALA A 245 -12.98 -10.24 -3.13
N VAL A 246 -13.12 -8.92 -3.04
CA VAL A 246 -14.39 -8.22 -3.31
C VAL A 246 -14.55 -8.04 -4.81
N ALA A 247 -15.69 -8.46 -5.35
CA ALA A 247 -16.04 -8.34 -6.75
C ALA A 247 -17.08 -7.22 -6.97
N GLY A 248 -16.96 -6.46 -8.06
CA GLY A 248 -17.86 -5.37 -8.43
C GLY A 248 -19.02 -5.79 -9.36
N PRO A 249 -19.77 -4.81 -9.92
CA PRO A 249 -20.97 -5.06 -10.70
C PRO A 249 -20.72 -5.47 -12.18
N LEU A 250 -19.47 -5.53 -12.65
CA LEU A 250 -19.10 -5.74 -14.06
C LEU A 250 -20.00 -4.95 -15.03
N TRP A 251 -19.87 -3.62 -15.02
CA TRP A 251 -20.80 -2.69 -15.68
C TRP A 251 -21.06 -2.98 -17.18
N HIS A 252 -20.06 -3.47 -17.91
CA HIS A 252 -20.22 -3.73 -19.34
C HIS A 252 -20.97 -5.06 -19.59
N ARG A 253 -22.16 -4.97 -20.22
CA ARG A 253 -23.05 -6.11 -20.50
C ARG A 253 -22.37 -7.29 -21.21
N LYS A 254 -21.32 -7.04 -22.00
CA LYS A 254 -20.53 -8.08 -22.67
C LYS A 254 -19.86 -9.01 -21.64
N TYR A 255 -19.16 -8.46 -20.65
CA TYR A 255 -18.49 -9.24 -19.61
C TYR A 255 -19.49 -10.00 -18.73
N HIS A 256 -20.61 -9.36 -18.42
CA HIS A 256 -21.71 -10.00 -17.73
C HIS A 256 -22.33 -11.16 -18.53
N ALA A 257 -22.49 -11.02 -19.85
CA ALA A 257 -23.02 -12.09 -20.70
C ALA A 257 -22.05 -13.27 -20.82
N ASP A 258 -20.75 -13.01 -20.89
CA ASP A 258 -19.72 -14.04 -20.99
C ASP A 258 -19.60 -14.84 -19.68
N LEU A 259 -19.73 -14.18 -18.52
CA LEU A 259 -19.75 -14.83 -17.20
C LEU A 259 -21.03 -15.65 -16.96
N VAL A 260 -22.17 -15.25 -17.56
CA VAL A 260 -23.40 -16.05 -17.52
C VAL A 260 -23.27 -17.29 -18.42
N LYS A 261 -22.70 -17.15 -19.62
CA LYS A 261 -22.52 -18.26 -20.58
C LYS A 261 -21.57 -19.34 -20.07
N SER A 262 -20.61 -18.98 -19.24
CA SER A 262 -19.65 -19.93 -18.67
C SER A 262 -20.20 -20.76 -17.50
N GLY A 263 -21.41 -20.45 -17.01
CA GLY A 263 -22.01 -21.12 -15.87
C GLY A 263 -21.55 -20.61 -14.49
N GLN A 264 -20.63 -19.63 -14.42
CA GLN A 264 -20.08 -19.09 -13.18
C GLN A 264 -20.94 -17.98 -12.54
N TRP A 265 -22.20 -17.85 -12.93
CA TRP A 265 -23.10 -16.79 -12.42
C TRP A 265 -23.32 -16.86 -10.90
N GLY A 266 -23.29 -18.06 -10.31
CA GLY A 266 -23.39 -18.26 -8.85
C GLY A 266 -22.20 -17.68 -8.08
N GLU A 267 -21.09 -17.42 -8.76
CA GLU A 267 -19.81 -16.93 -8.20
C GLU A 267 -19.62 -15.43 -8.47
N ARG A 268 -20.70 -14.70 -8.80
CA ARG A 268 -20.64 -13.26 -9.13
C ARG A 268 -20.05 -12.35 -8.05
N SER A 269 -19.89 -12.85 -6.82
CA SER A 269 -19.24 -12.12 -5.72
C SER A 269 -17.76 -12.47 -5.57
N LEU A 270 -17.22 -13.34 -6.41
CA LEU A 270 -15.83 -13.81 -6.39
C LEU A 270 -15.07 -13.31 -7.62
N ILE A 271 -13.75 -13.22 -7.47
CA ILE A 271 -12.83 -12.99 -8.59
C ILE A 271 -12.50 -14.34 -9.24
N THR A 272 -13.20 -14.68 -10.33
CA THR A 272 -12.92 -15.87 -11.13
C THR A 272 -11.90 -15.58 -12.23
N SER A 273 -11.29 -16.62 -12.83
CA SER A 273 -10.38 -16.46 -13.98
C SER A 273 -11.02 -15.66 -15.13
N GLN A 274 -12.32 -15.81 -15.34
CA GLN A 274 -13.04 -15.05 -16.38
C GLN A 274 -13.19 -13.58 -16.02
N ARG A 275 -13.45 -13.26 -14.74
CA ARG A 275 -13.50 -11.88 -14.26
C ARG A 275 -12.11 -11.23 -14.35
N TRP A 276 -11.07 -11.97 -14.00
CA TRP A 276 -9.68 -11.55 -14.19
C TRP A 276 -9.37 -11.24 -15.67
N LEU A 277 -9.77 -12.10 -16.61
CA LEU A 277 -9.61 -11.83 -18.04
C LEU A 277 -10.51 -10.69 -18.56
N ALA A 278 -11.66 -10.45 -17.92
CA ALA A 278 -12.50 -9.29 -18.20
C ALA A 278 -11.79 -7.98 -17.83
N TRP A 279 -11.02 -7.96 -16.73
CA TRP A 279 -10.17 -6.82 -16.38
C TRP A 279 -9.10 -6.56 -17.44
N ALA A 280 -8.40 -7.58 -17.94
CA ALA A 280 -7.47 -7.40 -19.08
C ALA A 280 -8.16 -6.82 -20.31
N SER A 281 -9.37 -7.30 -20.64
CA SER A 281 -10.13 -6.79 -21.79
C SER A 281 -10.52 -5.32 -21.60
N ARG A 282 -10.94 -4.93 -20.38
CA ARG A 282 -11.27 -3.55 -20.04
C ARG A 282 -10.06 -2.62 -20.14
N LEU A 283 -8.90 -3.08 -19.68
CA LEU A 283 -7.64 -2.33 -19.78
C LEU A 283 -7.24 -2.08 -21.24
N ASP A 284 -7.38 -3.07 -22.12
CA ASP A 284 -7.14 -2.89 -23.56
C ASP A 284 -8.11 -1.91 -24.21
N GLU A 285 -9.40 -1.96 -23.85
CA GLU A 285 -10.41 -1.01 -24.32
C GLU A 285 -10.05 0.43 -23.90
N LEU A 286 -9.66 0.63 -22.64
CA LEU A 286 -9.21 1.93 -22.14
C LEU A 286 -7.95 2.39 -22.86
N ALA A 287 -6.98 1.50 -23.08
CA ALA A 287 -5.74 1.80 -23.79
C ALA A 287 -5.91 2.10 -25.29
N GLY A 288 -7.03 1.67 -25.88
CA GLY A 288 -7.45 2.00 -27.24
C GLY A 288 -8.31 3.26 -27.34
N SER A 289 -8.78 3.79 -26.21
CA SER A 289 -9.67 4.95 -26.15
C SER A 289 -8.91 6.28 -26.09
N ASN A 290 -9.65 7.39 -26.16
CA ASN A 290 -9.16 8.75 -25.90
C ASN A 290 -9.46 9.22 -24.46
N MET A 291 -9.89 8.33 -23.56
CA MET A 291 -10.29 8.69 -22.19
C MET A 291 -9.11 8.88 -21.23
N ILE A 292 -7.93 8.38 -21.61
CA ILE A 292 -6.72 8.38 -20.78
C ILE A 292 -5.52 8.86 -21.57
N GLU A 293 -4.52 9.38 -20.88
CA GLU A 293 -3.26 9.86 -21.44
C GLU A 293 -2.31 8.71 -21.84
N ASP A 294 -1.32 9.03 -22.66
CA ASP A 294 -0.48 8.01 -23.31
C ASP A 294 0.35 7.16 -22.34
N GLU A 295 0.82 7.74 -21.23
CA GLU A 295 1.51 7.00 -20.18
C GLU A 295 0.60 5.91 -19.57
N LEU A 296 -0.63 6.27 -19.22
CA LEU A 296 -1.59 5.33 -18.65
C LEU A 296 -2.09 4.31 -19.68
N LYS A 297 -2.12 4.63 -20.97
CA LYS A 297 -2.36 3.62 -22.04
C LYS A 297 -1.28 2.54 -22.03
N PHE A 298 -0.01 2.94 -21.87
CA PHE A 298 1.09 1.97 -21.78
C PHE A 298 0.94 1.09 -20.54
N MET A 299 0.72 1.70 -19.37
CA MET A 299 0.49 0.96 -18.13
C MET A 299 -0.70 -0.01 -18.22
N ALA A 300 -1.81 0.42 -18.84
CA ALA A 300 -2.99 -0.42 -19.01
C ALA A 300 -2.72 -1.64 -19.89
N ARG A 301 -2.00 -1.48 -21.02
CA ARG A 301 -1.59 -2.61 -21.87
C ARG A 301 -0.68 -3.58 -21.14
N SER A 302 0.36 -3.07 -20.47
CA SER A 302 1.26 -3.92 -19.68
C SER A 302 0.52 -4.66 -18.58
N SER A 303 -0.43 -4.01 -17.91
CA SER A 303 -1.27 -4.65 -16.88
C SER A 303 -2.15 -5.75 -17.49
N ALA A 304 -2.75 -5.52 -18.66
CA ALA A 304 -3.55 -6.52 -19.36
C ALA A 304 -2.72 -7.74 -19.80
N GLU A 305 -1.48 -7.51 -20.23
CA GLU A 305 -0.52 -8.59 -20.55
C GLU A 305 -0.16 -9.41 -19.30
N MET A 306 0.12 -8.75 -18.18
CA MET A 306 0.43 -9.42 -16.90
C MET A 306 -0.74 -10.28 -16.41
N ILE A 307 -1.97 -9.76 -16.44
CA ILE A 307 -3.19 -10.52 -16.09
C ILE A 307 -3.26 -11.84 -16.89
N ARG A 308 -3.03 -11.77 -18.22
CA ARG A 308 -3.05 -12.95 -19.10
C ARG A 308 -1.87 -13.89 -18.86
N MET A 309 -0.72 -13.37 -18.49
CA MET A 309 0.45 -14.18 -18.13
C MET A 309 0.14 -15.01 -16.88
N PHE A 310 -0.32 -14.36 -15.80
CA PHE A 310 -0.66 -15.05 -14.56
C PHE A 310 -1.76 -16.10 -14.76
N GLU A 311 -2.83 -15.78 -15.48
CA GLU A 311 -3.88 -16.77 -15.76
C GLU A 311 -3.36 -17.98 -16.55
N ARG A 312 -2.46 -17.79 -17.52
CA ARG A 312 -1.93 -18.94 -18.29
C ARG A 312 -0.92 -19.79 -17.52
N GLU A 313 -0.05 -19.15 -16.74
CA GLU A 313 1.07 -19.83 -16.08
C GLU A 313 0.65 -20.46 -14.75
N TRP A 314 -0.31 -19.86 -14.03
CA TRP A 314 -0.64 -20.25 -12.66
C TRP A 314 -1.96 -21.03 -12.53
N VAL A 315 -2.72 -21.21 -13.61
CA VAL A 315 -3.88 -22.13 -13.64
C VAL A 315 -3.45 -23.60 -13.54
N PHE A 316 -2.22 -23.94 -13.96
CA PHE A 316 -1.75 -25.33 -13.98
C PHE A 316 -1.11 -25.80 -12.65
N ASP A 317 -0.52 -24.90 -11.86
CA ASP A 317 0.12 -25.29 -10.59
C ASP A 317 -0.90 -25.60 -9.47
N ILE A 318 -2.15 -25.13 -9.58
CA ILE A 318 -3.18 -25.39 -8.57
C ILE A 318 -3.83 -26.78 -8.76
N GLU A 319 -3.88 -27.32 -9.99
CA GLU A 319 -4.42 -28.66 -10.24
C GLU A 319 -3.46 -29.77 -9.76
N ASP A 320 -2.15 -29.53 -9.78
CA ASP A 320 -1.14 -30.53 -9.39
C ASP A 320 -0.90 -30.61 -7.86
N GLU A 321 -1.35 -29.63 -7.06
CA GLU A 321 -1.27 -29.66 -5.59
C GLU A 321 -2.51 -30.26 -4.90
N ILE A 322 -3.56 -30.65 -5.64
CA ILE A 322 -4.81 -31.21 -5.10
C ILE A 322 -4.84 -32.76 -5.15
N GLN A 323 -3.75 -33.44 -5.51
CA GLN A 323 -3.63 -34.92 -5.42
C GLN A 323 -3.04 -35.41 -4.10
#